data_AF-A0A1G1JTY7-F1
#
_entry.id   AF-A0A1G1JTY7-F1
#
_cell.length_a   1.000
_cell.length_b   1.000
_cell.length_c   1.000
_cell.angle_alpha   90.00
_cell.angle_beta   90.00
_cell.angle_gamma   90.00
#
_symmetry.space_group_name_H-M   'P 1'
#
loop_
_entity.id
_entity.type
_entity.pdbx_description
1 polymer ?
#
loop_
_entity_poly.entity_id
_entity_poly.type
_entity_poly.pdbx_seq_one_letter_code
_entity_poly.pdbx_strand_id
1 'polypeptide(L)'
;MRRLVPGVICVLVLSAATVCFANDAFTKLGRGVANALTGWVELPKNIYNVSVEENALAGVTLGLAKGAGMTIVRTGAGIYEIATFPFPLPQDYKPILEPEYVF
;
A
#
# COMPACT_ATOMS: atom_id res chain seq x y z
N MET A 1 -6.86 -43.77 -20.70
CA MET A 1 -6.49 -43.24 -19.36
C MET A 1 -5.11 -42.56 -19.31
N ARG A 2 -4.08 -42.99 -20.07
CA ARG A 2 -2.72 -42.40 -20.02
C ARG A 2 -2.57 -40.92 -20.47
N ARG A 3 -3.53 -40.33 -21.19
CA ARG A 3 -3.47 -38.93 -21.67
C ARG A 3 -4.09 -37.90 -20.72
N LEU A 4 -4.86 -38.34 -19.72
CA LEU A 4 -5.52 -37.46 -18.74
C LEU A 4 -4.58 -37.05 -17.60
N VAL A 5 -3.68 -37.95 -17.19
CA VAL A 5 -2.72 -37.72 -16.09
C VAL A 5 -1.84 -36.47 -16.30
N PRO A 6 -1.19 -36.26 -17.46
CA PRO A 6 -0.39 -35.04 -17.65
C PRO A 6 -1.23 -33.77 -17.68
N GLY A 7 -2.47 -33.82 -18.19
CA GLY A 7 -3.39 -32.67 -18.19
C GLY A 7 -3.80 -32.27 -16.78
N VAL A 8 -4.13 -33.24 -15.92
CA VAL A 8 -4.49 -33.01 -14.51
C VAL A 8 -3.30 -32.45 -13.72
N ILE A 9 -2.09 -32.99 -13.94
CA ILE A 9 -0.87 -32.46 -13.30
C ILE A 9 -0.60 -31.02 -13.74
N CYS A 10 -0.76 -30.70 -15.03
CA CYS A 10 -0.57 -29.35 -15.54
C CYS A 10 -1.57 -28.35 -14.93
N VAL A 11 -2.84 -28.74 -14.80
CA VAL A 11 -3.88 -27.91 -14.17
C VAL A 11 -3.60 -27.70 -12.68
N LEU A 12 -3.13 -28.72 -11.96
CA LEU A 12 -2.76 -28.61 -10.55
C LEU A 12 -1.55 -27.68 -10.33
N VAL A 13 -0.55 -27.75 -11.21
CA VAL A 13 0.62 -26.85 -11.18
C VAL A 13 0.23 -25.41 -11.48
N LEU A 14 -0.65 -25.19 -12.46
CA LEU A 14 -1.17 -23.85 -12.79
C LEU A 14 -2.03 -23.27 -11.66
N SER A 15 -2.79 -24.09 -10.94
CA SER A 15 -3.56 -23.64 -9.76
C SER A 15 -2.69 -23.34 -8.53
N ALA A 16 -1.44 -23.80 -8.51
CA ALA A 16 -0.45 -23.49 -7.49
C ALA A 16 0.46 -22.30 -7.86
N ALA A 17 0.28 -21.72 -9.05
CA ALA A 17 0.95 -20.47 -9.41
C ALA A 17 0.39 -19.34 -8.55
N THR A 18 1.09 -19.04 -7.46
CA THR A 18 0.86 -17.81 -6.71
C THR A 18 1.13 -16.63 -7.64
N VAL A 19 0.23 -15.65 -7.63
CA VAL A 19 0.46 -14.37 -8.31
C VAL A 19 1.69 -13.75 -7.64
N CYS A 20 2.84 -13.82 -8.30
CA CYS A 20 4.01 -13.07 -7.87
C CYS A 20 3.68 -11.59 -8.13
N PHE A 21 3.42 -10.83 -7.06
CA PHE A 21 3.31 -9.38 -7.14
C PHE A 21 4.72 -8.81 -7.37
N ALA A 22 5.23 -8.93 -8.59
CA ALA A 22 6.37 -8.14 -9.00
C ALA A 22 5.94 -6.66 -8.96
N ASN A 23 6.68 -5.81 -8.25
CA ASN A 23 6.44 -4.37 -8.29
C ASN A 23 6.61 -3.91 -9.75
N ASP A 24 5.50 -3.56 -10.38
CA ASP A 24 5.44 -3.09 -11.74
C ASP A 24 4.72 -1.73 -11.81
N ALA A 25 4.70 -1.12 -13.01
CA ALA A 25 4.09 0.19 -13.22
C ALA A 25 2.62 0.26 -12.78
N PHE A 26 1.83 -0.80 -12.99
CA PHE A 26 0.43 -0.83 -12.59
C PHE A 26 0.25 -1.06 -11.08
N THR A 27 1.11 -1.85 -10.45
CA THR A 27 1.15 -1.97 -8.97
C THR A 27 1.43 -0.60 -8.34
N LYS A 28 2.42 0.14 -8.86
CA LYS A 28 2.71 1.52 -8.41
C LYS A 28 1.54 2.48 -8.64
N LEU A 29 0.86 2.38 -9.79
CA LEU A 29 -0.33 3.19 -10.06
C LEU A 29 -1.47 2.88 -9.08
N GLY A 30 -1.74 1.59 -8.83
CA GLY A 30 -2.78 1.15 -7.91
C GLY A 30 -2.52 1.62 -6.47
N ARG A 31 -1.27 1.49 -6.02
CA ARG A 31 -0.80 2.07 -4.75
C ARG A 31 -0.96 3.58 -4.69
N GLY A 32 -0.55 4.27 -5.76
CA GLY A 32 -0.66 5.71 -5.87
C GLY A 32 -2.11 6.19 -5.72
N VAL A 33 -3.04 5.56 -6.44
CA VAL A 33 -4.49 5.82 -6.35
C VAL A 33 -5.02 5.54 -4.95
N ALA A 34 -4.66 4.40 -4.37
CA ALA A 34 -5.08 4.05 -3.01
C ALA A 34 -4.64 5.13 -2.01
N ASN A 35 -3.35 5.44 -1.95
CA ASN A 35 -2.80 6.42 -1.02
C ASN A 35 -3.32 7.86 -1.27
N ALA A 36 -3.56 8.25 -2.52
CA ALA A 36 -4.13 9.56 -2.84
C ALA A 36 -5.58 9.70 -2.34
N LEU A 37 -6.38 8.62 -2.43
CA LEU A 37 -7.79 8.64 -2.01
C LEU A 37 -7.98 8.37 -0.52
N THR A 38 -7.11 7.55 0.09
CA THR A 38 -7.25 7.12 1.49
C THR A 38 -6.23 7.74 2.43
N GLY A 39 -5.36 8.65 1.97
CA GLY A 39 -4.34 9.30 2.79
C GLY A 39 -4.89 10.02 4.01
N TRP A 40 -6.12 10.55 3.94
CA TRP A 40 -6.82 11.18 5.07
C TRP A 40 -7.05 10.26 6.27
N VAL A 41 -7.03 8.93 6.08
CA VAL A 41 -7.16 7.95 7.16
C VAL A 41 -5.98 8.00 8.13
N GLU A 42 -4.83 8.55 7.73
CA GLU A 42 -3.70 8.80 8.63
C GLU A 42 -4.07 9.71 9.80
N LEU A 43 -5.02 10.64 9.61
CA LEU A 43 -5.45 11.56 10.65
C LEU A 43 -6.12 10.84 11.83
N PRO A 44 -7.27 10.15 11.67
CA PRO A 44 -7.90 9.43 12.77
C PRO A 44 -7.02 8.29 13.29
N LYS A 45 -6.24 7.62 12.42
CA LYS A 45 -5.32 6.54 12.82
C LYS A 45 -4.28 7.01 13.83
N ASN A 46 -3.61 8.13 13.56
CA ASN A 46 -2.58 8.63 14.47
C ASN A 46 -3.17 9.23 15.76
N ILE A 47 -4.35 9.86 15.70
CA ILE A 47 -5.06 10.29 16.92
C ILE A 47 -5.35 9.09 17.81
N TYR A 48 -5.89 8.01 17.24
CA TYR A 48 -6.19 6.78 17.97
C TYR A 48 -4.93 6.13 18.54
N ASN A 49 -3.90 5.90 17.71
CA ASN A 49 -2.68 5.23 18.14
C ASN A 49 -2.00 5.98 19.29
N VAL A 50 -1.83 7.30 19.16
CA VAL A 50 -1.23 8.11 20.24
C VAL A 50 -2.12 8.17 21.48
N SER A 51 -3.45 8.15 21.32
CA SER A 51 -4.36 8.06 22.47
C SER A 51 -4.19 6.78 23.27
N VAL A 52 -3.96 5.65 22.58
CA VAL A 52 -3.78 4.32 23.18
C VAL A 52 -2.38 4.15 23.75
N GLU A 53 -1.36 4.67 23.07
CA GLU A 53 0.05 4.58 23.49
C GLU A 53 0.38 5.50 24.67
N GLU A 54 -0.20 6.71 24.71
CA GLU A 54 0.10 7.71 25.72
C GLU A 54 -1.11 8.06 26.61
N ASN A 55 -2.07 8.81 26.07
CA ASN A 55 -3.34 9.18 26.69
C ASN A 55 -4.17 10.04 25.73
N ALA A 56 -5.44 10.26 26.06
CA ALA A 56 -6.36 11.04 25.24
C ALA A 56 -5.89 12.48 24.94
N LEU A 57 -5.22 13.15 25.89
CA LEU A 57 -4.75 14.53 25.68
C LEU A 57 -3.60 14.57 24.66
N ALA A 58 -2.66 13.63 24.77
CA ALA A 58 -1.59 13.43 23.78
C ALA A 58 -2.17 13.06 22.40
N GLY A 59 -3.20 12.21 22.36
CA GLY A 59 -3.89 11.85 21.13
C GLY A 59 -4.52 13.05 20.41
N VAL A 60 -5.22 13.92 21.13
CA VAL A 60 -5.85 15.13 20.56
C VAL A 60 -4.83 16.19 20.15
N THR A 61 -3.63 16.20 20.73
CA THR A 61 -2.60 17.20 20.43
C THR A 61 -1.52 16.65 19.50
N LEU A 62 -0.67 15.74 20.00
CA LEU A 62 0.40 15.10 19.27
C LEU A 62 -0.12 14.17 18.17
N GLY A 63 -1.15 13.37 18.48
CA GLY A 63 -1.78 12.47 17.51
C GLY A 63 -2.43 13.23 16.35
N LEU A 64 -3.08 14.36 16.63
CA LEU A 64 -3.65 15.26 15.63
C LEU A 64 -2.54 15.85 14.73
N ALA A 65 -1.49 16.41 15.33
CA ALA A 65 -0.38 17.01 14.57
C ALA A 65 0.33 15.98 13.69
N LYS A 66 0.65 14.81 14.24
CA LYS A 66 1.27 13.69 13.51
C LYS A 66 0.35 13.20 12.40
N GLY A 67 -0.93 13.00 12.68
CA GLY A 67 -1.92 12.54 11.71
C GLY A 67 -2.13 13.51 10.55
N ALA A 68 -2.12 14.81 10.82
CA ALA A 68 -2.21 15.84 9.78
C ALA A 68 -0.98 15.82 8.87
N GLY A 69 0.23 15.74 9.46
CA GLY A 69 1.48 15.61 8.69
C GLY A 69 1.50 14.33 7.84
N MET A 70 1.14 13.19 8.43
CA MET A 70 1.09 11.90 7.73
C MET A 70 0.03 11.89 6.62
N THR A 71 -1.10 12.57 6.80
CA THR A 71 -2.11 12.73 5.75
C THR A 71 -1.54 13.43 4.53
N ILE A 72 -0.82 14.53 4.73
CA ILE A 72 -0.19 15.29 3.63
C ILE A 72 0.87 14.42 2.95
N VAL A 73 1.75 13.78 3.72
CA VAL A 73 2.83 12.94 3.20
C VAL A 73 2.27 11.77 2.39
N ARG A 74 1.27 11.05 2.91
CA ARG A 74 0.71 9.88 2.24
C ARG A 74 -0.09 10.25 0.98
N THR A 75 -0.90 11.30 1.06
CA THR A 75 -1.64 11.80 -0.11
C THR A 75 -0.68 12.30 -1.19
N GLY A 76 0.35 13.05 -0.79
CA GLY A 76 1.39 13.56 -1.69
C GLY A 76 2.20 12.43 -2.35
N ALA A 77 2.58 11.40 -1.59
CA ALA A 77 3.23 10.21 -2.14
C ALA A 77 2.31 9.48 -3.13
N GLY A 78 1.02 9.37 -2.84
CA GLY A 78 0.04 8.82 -3.78
C GLY A 78 -0.01 9.59 -5.10
N ILE A 79 -0.11 10.91 -5.04
CA ILE A 79 -0.07 11.80 -6.22
C ILE A 79 1.24 11.63 -6.99
N TYR A 80 2.38 11.58 -6.29
CA TYR A 80 3.68 11.37 -6.91
C TYR A 80 3.74 10.03 -7.65
N GLU A 81 3.26 8.95 -7.04
CA GLU A 81 3.28 7.63 -7.66
C GLU A 81 2.35 7.55 -8.87
N ILE A 82 1.19 8.20 -8.83
CA ILE A 82 0.32 8.37 -10.00
C ILE A 82 1.04 9.15 -11.10
N ALA A 83 1.68 10.28 -10.78
CA ALA A 83 2.35 11.10 -11.80
C ALA A 83 3.55 10.41 -12.43
N THR A 84 4.22 9.52 -11.69
CA THR A 84 5.46 8.88 -12.09
C THR A 84 5.30 7.39 -12.41
N PHE A 85 4.08 6.85 -12.44
CA PHE A 85 3.84 5.40 -12.59
C PHE A 85 4.50 4.75 -13.83
N PRO A 86 4.67 5.42 -14.99
CA PRO A 86 5.34 4.80 -16.13
C PRO A 86 6.86 4.70 -15.95
N PHE A 87 7.42 5.41 -14.98
CA PHE A 87 8.85 5.45 -14.70
C PHE A 87 9.19 4.57 -13.49
N PRO A 88 10.29 3.78 -13.55
CA PRO A 88 10.76 2.94 -12.46
C PRO A 88 11.48 3.78 -11.38
N LEU A 89 10.74 4.75 -10.81
CA LEU A 89 11.18 5.66 -9.75
C LEU A 89 10.27 5.48 -8.52
N PRO A 90 10.76 5.01 -7.36
CA PRO A 90 12.08 4.45 -7.08
C PRO A 90 12.38 3.20 -7.93
N GLN A 91 13.67 2.79 -7.95
CA GLN A 91 14.11 1.58 -8.67
C GLN A 91 13.21 0.39 -8.34
N ASP A 92 12.90 -0.40 -9.36
CA ASP A 92 12.02 -1.57 -9.28
C ASP A 92 10.60 -1.25 -8.78
N TYR A 93 10.11 -0.03 -9.03
CA TYR A 93 8.75 0.41 -8.64
C TYR A 93 8.46 0.28 -7.13
N LYS A 94 9.50 0.34 -6.29
CA LYS A 94 9.38 0.18 -4.84
C LYS A 94 8.48 1.26 -4.22
N PRO A 95 7.76 0.95 -3.13
CA PRO A 95 7.02 1.94 -2.37
C PRO A 95 7.93 3.07 -1.87
N ILE A 96 7.44 4.30 -1.94
CA ILE A 96 8.15 5.46 -1.39
C ILE A 96 7.87 5.61 0.12
N LEU A 97 6.72 5.10 0.56
CA LEU A 97 6.31 5.09 1.95
C LEU A 97 6.06 3.65 2.41
N GLU A 98 6.51 3.36 3.63
CA GLU A 98 6.16 2.14 4.35
C GLU A 98 5.31 2.48 5.59
N PRO A 99 4.26 1.69 5.90
CA PRO A 99 3.68 0.65 5.06
C PRO A 99 3.16 1.20 3.73
N GLU A 100 3.13 0.32 2.72
CA GLU A 100 2.79 0.64 1.33
C GLU A 100 1.42 1.32 1.21
N TYR A 101 0.48 0.89 2.03
CA TYR A 101 -0.89 1.42 2.13
C TYR A 101 -1.15 1.99 3.52
N VAL A 102 -2.23 2.75 3.66
CA VAL A 102 -2.59 3.38 4.93
C VAL A 102 -3.05 2.38 6.00
N PHE A 103 -3.45 1.17 5.57
CA PHE A 103 -4.04 0.08 6.35
C PHE A 103 -3.06 -1.08 6.55
#